data_AF-A0A1G6Z7S7-F1
#
_entry.id   AF-A0A1G6Z7S7-F1
#
_cell.length_a   1.000
_cell.length_b   1.000
_cell.length_c   1.000
_cell.angle_alpha   90.00
_cell.angle_beta   90.00
_cell.angle_gamma   90.00
#
_symmetry.space_group_name_H-M   'P 1'
#
loop_
_entity.id
_entity.type
_entity.pdbx_description
1 polymer ?
#
loop_
_entity_poly.entity_id
_entity_poly.type
_entity_poly.pdbx_seq_one_letter_code
_entity_poly.pdbx_strand_id
1 'polypeptide(L)'
;MMGDPFMGITIKRGYFSVEHYGGSGWRWTRIITFRYSAAEKSWFLYKDGHESFHATDPENVTEKVYTAKNFGKVPFARFDIYKE
;
A
#
# COMPACT_ATOMS: atom_id res chain seq x y z
N MET A 1 1.86 -16.55 7.99
CA MET A 1 3.23 -16.03 8.03
C MET A 1 3.42 -15.34 9.38
N MET A 2 4.19 -15.94 10.29
CA MET A 2 4.68 -15.26 11.49
C MET A 2 6.01 -14.64 11.09
N GLY A 3 6.16 -13.30 11.15
CA GLY A 3 7.38 -12.61 10.73
C GLY A 3 7.13 -11.19 10.21
N ASP A 4 8.15 -10.60 9.58
CA ASP A 4 8.08 -9.32 8.88
C ASP A 4 7.20 -9.45 7.63
N PRO A 5 6.11 -8.67 7.50
CA PRO A 5 5.24 -8.72 6.32
C PRO A 5 5.84 -8.05 5.09
N PHE A 6 7.01 -7.40 5.18
CA PHE A 6 7.66 -6.76 4.04
C PHE A 6 7.99 -7.77 2.93
N MET A 7 7.44 -7.56 1.74
CA MET A 7 7.74 -8.38 0.56
C MET A 7 8.81 -7.75 -0.32
N GLY A 8 8.78 -6.43 -0.48
CA GLY A 8 9.71 -5.75 -1.36
C GLY A 8 9.29 -4.34 -1.75
N ILE A 9 10.11 -3.77 -2.64
CA ILE A 9 9.87 -2.47 -3.26
C ILE A 9 9.90 -2.64 -4.79
N THR A 10 8.84 -2.18 -5.45
CA THR A 10 8.75 -2.14 -6.91
C THR A 10 8.89 -0.70 -7.39
N ILE A 11 9.83 -0.41 -8.29
CA ILE A 11 10.05 0.92 -8.88
C ILE A 11 9.74 0.86 -10.38
N LYS A 12 8.82 1.71 -10.86
CA LYS A 12 8.43 1.74 -12.27
C LYS A 12 7.96 3.12 -12.70
N ARG A 13 8.61 3.70 -13.71
CA ARG A 13 8.17 4.91 -14.43
C ARG A 13 7.71 6.08 -13.54
N GLY A 14 8.53 6.46 -12.55
CA GLY A 14 8.23 7.58 -11.64
C GLY A 14 7.30 7.21 -10.48
N TYR A 15 7.10 5.92 -10.24
CA TYR A 15 6.42 5.39 -9.08
C TYR A 15 7.35 4.44 -8.31
N PHE A 16 7.16 4.39 -7.00
CA PHE A 16 7.62 3.27 -6.19
C PHE A 16 6.48 2.76 -5.32
N SER A 17 6.44 1.44 -5.10
CA SER A 17 5.48 0.79 -4.21
C SER A 17 6.23 0.06 -3.11
N VAL A 18 5.72 0.12 -1.89
CA VAL A 18 6.13 -0.74 -0.77
C VAL A 18 5.04 -1.80 -0.60
N GLU A 19 5.44 -3.07 -0.71
CA GLU A 19 4.53 -4.20 -0.76
C GLU A 19 4.65 -5.01 0.52
N HIS A 20 3.50 -5.24 1.16
CA HIS A 20 3.41 -6.07 2.36
C HIS A 20 2.39 -7.19 2.14
N TYR A 21 2.72 -8.36 2.66
CA TYR A 21 1.83 -9.51 2.72
C TYR A 21 2.02 -10.23 4.04
N GLY A 22 0.94 -10.44 4.75
CA GLY A 22 1.01 -11.01 6.08
C GLY A 22 -0.26 -11.74 6.49
N GLY A 23 -0.27 -12.14 7.76
CA GLY A 23 -1.39 -12.87 8.35
C GLY A 23 -1.22 -14.38 8.28
N SER A 24 -2.14 -15.10 8.93
CA SER A 24 -2.10 -16.56 9.09
C SER A 24 -3.33 -17.19 8.43
N GLY A 25 -4.36 -17.53 9.21
CA GLY A 25 -5.66 -17.95 8.70
C GLY A 25 -6.36 -16.84 7.91
N TRP A 26 -6.33 -15.61 8.42
CA TRP A 26 -6.67 -14.41 7.65
C TRP A 26 -5.40 -13.80 7.06
N ARG A 27 -5.34 -13.76 5.73
CA ARG A 27 -4.25 -13.16 4.97
C ARG A 27 -4.62 -11.75 4.56
N TRP A 28 -3.62 -10.89 4.47
CA TRP A 28 -3.78 -9.53 4.01
C TRP A 28 -2.60 -9.10 3.12
N THR A 29 -2.90 -8.22 2.19
CA THR A 29 -1.93 -7.53 1.35
C THR A 29 -2.11 -6.03 1.54
N ARG A 30 -1.03 -5.27 1.66
CA ARG A 30 -1.07 -3.80 1.60
C ARG A 30 0.01 -3.30 0.64
N ILE A 31 -0.41 -2.60 -0.41
CA ILE A 31 0.48 -2.01 -1.42
C ILE A 31 0.34 -0.50 -1.38
N ILE A 32 1.37 0.17 -0.89
CA ILE A 32 1.42 1.63 -0.75
C ILE A 32 2.27 2.16 -1.90
N THR A 33 1.65 2.89 -2.82
CA THR A 33 2.31 3.45 -4.00
C THR A 33 2.48 4.95 -3.87
N PHE A 34 3.69 5.42 -4.13
CA PHE A 34 4.05 6.83 -4.22
C PHE A 34 4.38 7.20 -5.67
N ARG A 35 4.10 8.45 -6.04
CA ARG A 35 4.42 9.01 -7.35
C ARG A 35 5.28 10.25 -7.19
N TYR A 36 6.29 10.39 -8.04
CA TYR A 36 7.08 11.60 -8.14
C TYR A 36 6.30 12.70 -8.88
N SER A 37 6.23 13.88 -8.27
CA SER A 37 5.74 15.11 -8.89
C SER A 37 6.93 15.93 -9.37
N ALA A 38 7.12 16.03 -10.69
CA ALA A 38 8.19 16.86 -11.25
C ALA A 38 7.98 18.36 -10.98
N ALA A 39 6.72 18.81 -10.94
CA ALA A 39 6.37 20.20 -10.67
C ALA A 39 6.78 20.63 -9.24
N GLU A 40 6.65 19.73 -8.28
CA GLU A 40 6.94 20.00 -6.86
C GLU A 40 8.26 19.40 -6.39
N LYS A 41 8.95 18.71 -7.29
CA LYS A 41 10.23 18.02 -7.03
C LYS A 41 10.17 17.13 -5.78
N SER A 42 9.06 16.42 -5.60
CA SER A 42 8.79 15.63 -4.40
C SER A 42 7.90 14.42 -4.66
N TRP A 43 7.87 13.48 -3.71
CA TRP A 43 7.08 12.25 -3.77
C TRP A 43 5.80 12.40 -2.94
N PHE A 44 4.69 11.90 -3.49
CA PHE A 44 3.39 11.97 -2.85
C PHE A 44 2.71 10.60 -2.85
N LEU A 45 1.94 10.32 -1.80
CA LEU A 45 1.10 9.15 -1.74
C LEU A 45 0.11 9.20 -2.92
N TYR A 46 0.12 8.13 -3.71
CA TYR A 46 -0.69 8.02 -4.92
C TYR A 46 -1.84 7.04 -4.71
N LYS A 47 -1.56 5.88 -4.09
CA LYS A 47 -2.52 4.83 -3.82
C LYS A 47 -2.12 4.06 -2.56
N ASP A 48 -3.11 3.66 -1.76
CA ASP A 48 -2.96 2.68 -0.68
C ASP A 48 -4.02 1.60 -0.88
N GLY A 49 -3.57 0.44 -1.37
CA GLY A 49 -4.43 -0.71 -1.69
C GLY A 49 -4.34 -1.77 -0.62
N HIS A 50 -5.49 -2.28 -0.19
CA HIS A 50 -5.63 -3.32 0.83
C HIS A 50 -6.45 -4.46 0.27
N GLU A 51 -5.98 -5.68 0.48
CA GLU A 51 -6.73 -6.90 0.20
C GLU A 51 -6.71 -7.79 1.43
N SER A 52 -7.77 -8.56 1.66
CA SER A 52 -7.81 -9.56 2.72
C SER A 52 -8.71 -10.72 2.35
N PHE A 53 -8.34 -11.93 2.78
CA PHE A 53 -9.09 -13.16 2.51
C PHE A 53 -8.75 -14.24 3.54
N HIS A 54 -9.62 -15.24 3.68
CA HIS A 54 -9.34 -16.40 4.52
C HIS A 54 -8.51 -17.43 3.72
N ALA A 55 -7.48 -18.02 4.32
CA ALA A 55 -6.53 -18.89 3.64
C ALA A 55 -7.17 -20.17 3.05
N THR A 56 -8.32 -20.59 3.56
CA THR A 56 -9.10 -21.72 3.05
C THR A 56 -10.18 -21.32 2.04
N ASP A 57 -10.36 -20.03 1.78
CA ASP A 57 -11.32 -19.48 0.81
C ASP A 57 -10.67 -18.29 0.07
N PRO A 58 -9.65 -18.55 -0.78
CA PRO A 58 -8.85 -17.50 -1.41
C PRO A 58 -9.60 -16.70 -2.48
N GLU A 59 -10.74 -17.19 -2.97
CA GLU A 59 -11.55 -16.52 -3.98
C GLU A 59 -12.43 -15.41 -3.37
N ASN A 60 -12.68 -15.46 -2.06
CA ASN A 60 -13.51 -14.49 -1.35
C ASN A 60 -12.66 -13.34 -0.79
N VAL A 61 -12.21 -12.46 -1.70
CA VAL A 61 -11.35 -11.33 -1.37
C VAL A 61 -12.16 -10.08 -1.04
N THR A 62 -11.82 -9.44 0.08
CA THR A 62 -12.25 -8.07 0.38
C THR A 62 -11.16 -7.09 -0.02
N GLU A 63 -11.49 -6.16 -0.92
CA GLU A 63 -10.57 -5.11 -1.41
C GLU A 63 -10.99 -3.72 -0.92
N LYS A 64 -10.00 -2.90 -0.54
CA LYS A 64 -10.18 -1.46 -0.30
C LYS A 64 -9.06 -0.68 -0.98
N VAL A 65 -9.42 0.35 -1.73
CA VAL A 65 -8.45 1.22 -2.41
C VAL A 65 -8.67 2.66 -1.99
N TYR A 66 -7.63 3.26 -1.43
CA TYR A 66 -7.59 4.68 -1.11
C TYR A 66 -6.73 5.42 -2.12
N THR A 67 -7.19 6.60 -2.52
CA THR A 67 -6.50 7.49 -3.46
C THR A 67 -6.46 8.90 -2.91
N ALA A 68 -5.86 9.84 -3.65
CA ALA A 68 -5.87 11.26 -3.29
C ALA A 68 -7.27 11.84 -3.05
N LYS A 69 -8.34 11.20 -3.55
CA LYS A 69 -9.72 11.57 -3.24
C LYS A 69 -10.10 11.31 -1.78
N ASN A 70 -9.47 10.32 -1.13
CA ASN A 70 -9.75 9.91 0.24
C ASN A 70 -8.84 10.64 1.24
N PHE A 71 -7.55 10.76 0.93
CA PHE A 71 -6.53 11.30 1.85
C PHE A 71 -5.99 12.67 1.46
N GLY A 72 -6.50 13.27 0.38
CA GLY A 72 -5.97 14.53 -0.14
C GLY A 72 -4.54 14.37 -0.66
N LYS A 73 -3.68 15.34 -0.35
CA LYS A 73 -2.29 15.38 -0.81
C LYS A 73 -1.34 15.10 0.35
N VAL A 74 -0.72 13.92 0.33
CA VAL A 74 0.19 13.49 1.41
C VAL A 74 1.62 13.39 0.87
N PRO A 75 2.55 14.26 1.32
CA PRO A 75 3.97 14.12 1.01
C PRO A 75 4.55 12.84 1.63
N PHE A 76 5.46 12.16 0.93
CA PHE A 76 6.13 10.96 1.44
C PHE A 76 6.80 11.20 2.80
N ALA A 77 7.47 12.35 2.98
CA ALA A 77 8.12 12.71 4.23
C ALA A 77 7.17 12.90 5.43
N ARG A 78 5.86 12.96 5.20
CA ARG A 78 4.83 13.05 6.24
C ARG A 78 3.90 11.83 6.26
N PHE A 79 4.18 10.82 5.45
CA PHE A 79 3.41 9.60 5.45
C PHE A 79 3.68 8.81 6.73
N ASP A 80 2.61 8.38 7.37
CA ASP A 80 2.64 7.52 8.55
C ASP A 80 1.68 6.36 8.29
N ILE A 81 2.23 5.15 8.29
CA ILE A 81 1.50 3.91 7.99
C ILE A 81 0.54 3.51 9.12
N TYR A 82 0.75 4.04 10.33
CA TYR A 82 0.00 3.74 11.55
C TYR A 82 -1.05 4.79 11.89
N LYS A 83 -1.17 5.85 11.09
CA LYS A 83 -2.15 6.90 11.32
C LYS A 83 -3.55 6.44 10.91
N GLU A 84 -4.50 6.53 11.84
CA GLU A 84 -5.94 6.24 11.66
C GLU A 84 -6.67 7.31 10.83
#